data_AF-A0A5Q0GBF1-F1
#
_entry.id   AF-A0A5Q0GBF1-F1
#
_cell.length_a   1.000
_cell.length_b   1.000
_cell.length_c   1.000
_cell.angle_alpha   90.00
_cell.angle_beta   90.00
_cell.angle_gamma   90.00
#
_symmetry.space_group_name_H-M   'P 1'
#
loop_
_entity.id
_entity.type
_entity.pdbx_description
1 polymer ?
#
loop_
_entity_poly.entity_id
_entity_poly.type
_entity_poly.pdbx_seq_one_letter_code
_entity_poly.pdbx_strand_id
1 'polypeptide(L)'
;MKSLKDILKILVTVTLINYIQLPVAWADVLSPGESPVSYCFKIANLDKYPNYLLIAHIKSQNPNLPTYNRILQSGKCLGLNGYREYSDVYAIKKSLLKFQDIVKSEEGESIKDLNSKKALLIPAKNSIKSLRLLPDRYGIKEVADVLEIVAIAPKSLDLKYKEVVYTSKQGNSETKAYQVQDTRPLPSWSKTLNWFNLIIPGISLVGIMMAYKKLKFDKKQN
;
A
#
# COMPACT_ATOMS: atom_id res chain seq x y z
N MET A 1 27.44 20.72 -49.20
CA MET A 1 27.44 21.64 -48.04
C MET A 1 26.01 22.11 -47.83
N LYS A 2 25.39 21.86 -46.67
CA LYS A 2 24.05 22.39 -46.37
C LYS A 2 24.15 23.90 -46.22
N SER A 3 23.19 24.63 -46.81
CA SER A 3 23.15 26.09 -46.72
C SER A 3 22.96 26.52 -45.26
N LEU A 4 23.56 27.64 -44.84
CA LEU A 4 23.37 28.21 -43.50
C LEU A 4 21.87 28.36 -43.14
N LYS A 5 21.03 28.61 -44.16
CA LYS A 5 19.57 28.69 -44.03
C LYS A 5 18.94 27.34 -43.65
N ASP A 6 19.48 26.22 -44.11
CA ASP A 6 18.98 24.88 -43.78
C ASP A 6 19.34 24.50 -42.34
N ILE A 7 20.54 24.88 -41.90
CA ILE A 7 20.99 24.68 -40.51
C ILE A 7 20.11 25.49 -39.56
N LEU A 8 19.83 26.75 -39.90
CA LEU A 8 18.99 27.63 -39.08
C LEU A 8 17.55 27.09 -38.98
N LYS A 9 16.97 26.61 -40.10
CA LYS A 9 15.65 25.98 -40.11
C LYS A 9 15.60 24.74 -39.23
N ILE A 10 16.59 23.86 -39.31
CA ILE A 10 16.67 22.67 -38.46
C ILE A 10 16.74 23.08 -36.99
N LEU A 11 17.59 24.07 -36.65
CA LEU A 11 17.75 24.52 -35.28
C LEU A 11 16.45 25.08 -34.70
N VAL A 12 15.77 25.96 -35.45
CA VAL A 12 14.48 26.55 -35.05
C VAL A 12 13.39 25.50 -34.91
N THR A 13 13.36 24.50 -35.80
CA THR A 13 12.37 23.42 -35.75
C THR A 13 12.62 22.52 -34.53
N VAL A 14 13.87 22.21 -34.22
CA VAL A 14 14.25 21.43 -33.02
C VAL A 14 13.94 22.19 -31.74
N THR A 15 14.20 23.49 -31.67
CA THR A 15 13.77 24.29 -30.50
C THR A 15 12.25 24.33 -30.39
N LEU A 16 11.51 24.58 -31.48
CA LEU A 16 10.04 24.58 -31.43
C LEU A 16 9.47 23.26 -30.91
N ILE A 17 10.01 22.12 -31.38
CA ILE A 17 9.58 20.78 -30.94
C ILE A 17 9.87 20.57 -29.44
N ASN A 18 11.00 21.05 -28.93
CA ASN A 18 11.32 20.98 -27.49
C ASN A 18 10.44 21.90 -26.62
N TYR A 19 9.82 22.93 -27.21
CA TYR A 19 8.89 23.84 -26.52
C TYR A 19 7.43 23.38 -26.57
N ILE A 20 7.11 22.32 -27.33
CA ILE A 20 5.80 21.68 -27.23
C ILE A 20 5.75 20.97 -25.88
N GLN A 21 5.26 21.68 -24.86
CA GLN A 21 4.85 21.08 -23.60
C GLN A 21 3.65 20.20 -23.90
N LEU A 22 3.90 18.92 -24.18
CA LEU A 22 2.85 17.93 -24.23
C LEU A 22 2.11 18.00 -22.88
N PRO A 23 0.77 18.17 -22.88
CA PRO A 23 0.02 18.11 -21.64
C PRO A 23 0.27 16.75 -21.02
N VAL A 24 0.98 16.74 -19.90
CA VAL A 24 1.23 15.53 -19.13
C VAL A 24 -0.13 15.11 -18.59
N ALA A 25 -0.71 14.07 -19.18
CA ALA A 25 -1.90 13.44 -18.63
C ALA A 25 -1.49 12.72 -17.34
N TRP A 26 -1.89 13.26 -16.19
CA TRP A 26 -1.63 12.65 -14.89
C TRP A 26 -2.64 11.51 -14.68
N ALA A 27 -2.38 10.35 -15.27
CA ALA A 27 -3.12 9.13 -14.95
C ALA A 27 -2.62 8.59 -13.61
N ASP A 28 -3.47 8.64 -12.57
CA ASP A 28 -3.26 8.06 -11.21
C ASP A 28 -1.77 7.93 -10.83
N VAL A 29 -1.04 9.05 -10.95
CA VAL A 29 0.43 9.06 -10.91
C VAL A 29 0.82 8.95 -9.44
N LEU A 30 1.44 7.83 -9.09
CA LEU A 30 2.11 7.66 -7.79
C LEU A 30 2.97 8.88 -7.51
N SER A 31 2.81 9.50 -6.35
CA SER A 31 3.64 10.64 -5.97
C SER A 31 5.12 10.21 -6.03
N PRO A 32 6.02 11.05 -6.59
CA PRO A 32 7.44 10.71 -6.63
C PRO A 32 7.96 10.36 -5.23
N GLY A 33 8.61 9.19 -5.11
CA GLY A 33 9.15 8.70 -3.84
C GLY A 33 8.18 7.89 -2.98
N GLU A 34 7.00 7.52 -3.50
CA GLU A 34 6.07 6.60 -2.85
C GLU A 34 5.93 5.27 -3.63
N SER A 35 5.94 4.15 -2.90
CA SER A 35 5.68 2.80 -3.42
C SER A 35 4.29 2.34 -3.02
N PRO A 36 3.58 1.63 -3.91
CA PRO A 36 2.38 0.91 -3.53
C PRO A 36 2.71 -0.22 -2.56
N VAL A 37 1.81 -0.46 -1.61
CA VAL A 37 1.89 -1.57 -0.67
C VAL A 37 0.60 -2.38 -0.67
N SER A 38 0.72 -3.70 -0.58
CA SER A 38 -0.44 -4.56 -0.34
C SER A 38 -0.84 -4.48 1.12
N TYR A 39 -2.13 -4.27 1.37
CA TYR A 39 -2.64 -4.12 2.73
C TYR A 39 -3.59 -5.26 3.08
N CYS A 40 -3.44 -5.78 4.28
CA CYS A 40 -4.41 -6.66 4.88
C CYS A 40 -4.57 -6.38 6.38
N PHE A 41 -5.62 -6.91 6.98
CA PHE A 41 -5.79 -6.90 8.43
C PHE A 41 -6.25 -8.26 8.95
N LYS A 42 -5.97 -8.54 10.21
CA LYS A 42 -6.43 -9.75 10.93
C LYS A 42 -6.82 -9.45 12.36
N ILE A 43 -7.63 -10.31 12.95
CA ILE A 43 -8.00 -10.27 14.37
C ILE A 43 -7.21 -11.36 15.11
N ALA A 44 -6.39 -10.97 16.08
CA ALA A 44 -5.45 -11.88 16.76
C ALA A 44 -6.13 -12.91 17.67
N ASN A 45 -7.21 -12.52 18.35
CA ASN A 45 -7.85 -13.29 19.43
C ASN A 45 -9.28 -13.73 19.07
N LEU A 46 -9.56 -13.95 17.78
CA LEU A 46 -10.88 -14.33 17.30
C LEU A 46 -11.35 -15.68 17.87
N ASP A 47 -10.42 -16.57 18.13
CA ASP A 47 -10.60 -17.87 18.78
C ASP A 47 -11.18 -17.77 20.20
N LYS A 48 -10.93 -16.67 20.92
CA LYS A 48 -11.50 -16.42 22.25
C LYS A 48 -13.00 -16.11 22.23
N TYR A 49 -13.61 -15.89 21.05
CA TYR A 49 -15.01 -15.53 20.89
C TYR A 49 -15.77 -16.56 20.03
N PRO A 50 -15.81 -17.84 20.41
CA PRO A 50 -16.34 -18.92 19.56
C PRO A 50 -17.84 -18.80 19.29
N ASN A 51 -18.58 -18.04 20.09
CA ASN A 51 -20.03 -17.82 19.92
C ASN A 51 -20.37 -16.70 18.93
N TYR A 52 -19.36 -16.01 18.40
CA TYR A 52 -19.52 -14.89 17.49
C TYR A 52 -18.89 -15.20 16.13
N LEU A 53 -19.44 -14.59 15.09
CA LEU A 53 -18.78 -14.39 13.82
C LEU A 53 -18.42 -12.92 13.70
N LEU A 54 -17.22 -12.64 13.22
CA LEU A 54 -16.80 -11.30 12.87
C LEU A 54 -16.90 -11.14 11.36
N ILE A 55 -17.53 -10.06 10.92
CA ILE A 55 -17.84 -9.78 9.53
C ILE A 55 -17.16 -8.47 9.16
N ALA A 56 -16.33 -8.52 8.13
CA ALA A 56 -15.80 -7.36 7.46
C ALA A 56 -16.76 -6.97 6.33
N HIS A 57 -17.41 -5.81 6.47
CA HIS A 57 -18.18 -5.19 5.40
C HIS A 57 -17.26 -4.24 4.63
N ILE A 58 -16.91 -4.62 3.41
CA ILE A 58 -15.92 -3.92 2.60
C ILE A 58 -16.65 -2.98 1.63
N LYS A 59 -16.19 -1.73 1.62
CA LYS A 59 -16.72 -0.64 0.82
C LYS A 59 -15.58 0.07 0.09
N SER A 60 -15.90 0.70 -1.02
CA SER A 60 -14.98 1.61 -1.71
C SER A 60 -15.37 3.05 -1.47
N GLN A 61 -14.41 3.97 -1.55
CA GLN A 61 -14.70 5.41 -1.68
C GLN A 61 -15.37 5.76 -3.02
N ASN A 62 -15.27 4.88 -4.04
CA ASN A 62 -16.03 5.04 -5.28
C ASN A 62 -17.42 4.38 -5.10
N PRO A 63 -18.52 5.15 -5.12
CA PRO A 63 -19.87 4.62 -4.90
C PRO A 63 -20.35 3.68 -6.00
N ASN A 64 -19.72 3.69 -7.18
CA ASN A 64 -20.07 2.81 -8.30
C ASN A 64 -19.48 1.40 -8.16
N LEU A 65 -18.57 1.18 -7.20
CA LEU A 65 -18.01 -0.14 -6.94
C LEU A 65 -18.87 -0.92 -5.94
N PRO A 66 -19.12 -2.21 -6.19
CA PRO A 66 -20.00 -3.01 -5.35
C PRO A 66 -19.42 -3.19 -3.95
N THR A 67 -20.28 -3.10 -2.94
CA THR A 67 -19.97 -3.46 -1.56
C THR A 67 -20.13 -4.95 -1.36
N TYR A 68 -19.24 -5.57 -0.60
CA TYR A 68 -19.29 -6.99 -0.29
C TYR A 68 -18.92 -7.24 1.17
N ASN A 69 -19.12 -8.46 1.66
CA ASN A 69 -18.78 -8.81 3.02
C ASN A 69 -18.05 -10.15 3.10
N ARG A 70 -17.22 -10.30 4.14
CA ARG A 70 -16.46 -11.52 4.41
C ARG A 70 -16.49 -11.83 5.90
N ILE A 71 -16.68 -13.10 6.23
CA ILE A 71 -16.54 -13.62 7.59
C ILE A 71 -15.04 -13.80 7.85
N LEU A 72 -14.54 -13.14 8.89
CA LEU A 72 -13.14 -13.22 9.31
C LEU A 72 -12.84 -14.61 9.88
N GLN A 73 -11.66 -15.13 9.53
CA GLN A 73 -11.17 -16.42 10.00
C GLN A 73 -9.94 -16.24 10.87
N SER A 74 -9.82 -17.06 11.92
CA SER A 74 -8.70 -16.97 12.85
C SER A 74 -7.38 -17.23 12.12
N GLY A 75 -6.36 -16.43 12.40
CA GLY A 75 -5.03 -16.55 11.78
C GLY A 75 -4.93 -16.10 10.31
N LYS A 76 -6.05 -15.83 9.61
CA LYS A 76 -6.02 -15.37 8.22
C LYS A 76 -6.09 -13.86 8.12
N CYS A 77 -5.34 -13.31 7.17
CA CYS A 77 -5.38 -11.89 6.83
C CYS A 77 -6.42 -11.64 5.73
N LEU A 78 -7.25 -10.60 5.90
CA LEU A 78 -8.18 -10.13 4.89
C LEU A 78 -7.58 -8.92 4.17
N GLY A 79 -7.32 -9.06 2.86
CA GLY A 79 -6.79 -7.98 2.03
C GLY A 79 -7.83 -6.92 1.71
N LEU A 80 -7.42 -5.65 1.73
CA LEU A 80 -8.21 -4.51 1.22
C LEU A 80 -7.46 -3.88 0.04
N ASN A 81 -7.34 -4.66 -1.04
CA ASN A 81 -6.49 -4.36 -2.19
C ASN A 81 -7.24 -3.69 -3.35
N GLY A 82 -8.56 -3.52 -3.24
CA GLY A 82 -9.35 -2.84 -4.26
C GLY A 82 -9.11 -1.33 -4.32
N TYR A 83 -9.93 -0.65 -5.11
CA TYR A 83 -9.84 0.81 -5.26
C TYR A 83 -10.32 1.51 -3.99
N ARG A 84 -9.36 2.06 -3.22
CA ARG A 84 -9.62 2.86 -2.00
C ARG A 84 -10.62 2.19 -1.05
N GLU A 85 -10.38 0.90 -0.80
CA GLU A 85 -11.24 0.10 0.07
C GLU A 85 -11.03 0.44 1.55
N TYR A 86 -12.12 0.34 2.30
CA TYR A 86 -12.15 0.37 3.75
C TYR A 86 -13.16 -0.66 4.25
N SER A 87 -13.01 -1.09 5.50
CA SER A 87 -13.89 -2.09 6.09
C SER A 87 -14.51 -1.63 7.40
N ASP A 88 -15.83 -1.74 7.48
CA ASP A 88 -16.55 -1.70 8.75
C ASP A 88 -16.63 -3.12 9.30
N VAL A 89 -16.21 -3.31 10.55
CA VAL A 89 -16.26 -4.63 11.19
C VAL A 89 -17.49 -4.73 12.08
N TYR A 90 -18.17 -5.86 12.00
CA TYR A 90 -19.34 -6.19 12.82
C TYR A 90 -19.14 -7.53 13.51
N ALA A 91 -19.69 -7.69 14.71
CA ALA A 91 -19.89 -8.99 15.33
C ALA A 91 -21.37 -9.40 15.20
N ILE A 92 -21.61 -10.70 15.09
CA ILE A 92 -22.95 -11.29 15.18
C ILE A 92 -22.88 -12.59 15.96
N LYS A 93 -23.87 -12.86 16.81
CA LYS A 93 -23.95 -14.15 17.51
C LYS A 93 -24.26 -15.25 16.51
N LYS A 94 -23.51 -16.36 16.55
CA LYS A 94 -23.74 -17.54 15.70
C LYS A 94 -25.16 -18.07 15.82
N SER A 95 -25.74 -18.05 17.03
CA SER A 95 -27.11 -18.51 17.29
C SER A 95 -28.20 -17.72 16.57
N LEU A 96 -27.89 -16.51 16.08
CA LEU A 96 -28.83 -15.66 15.33
C LEU A 96 -28.72 -15.84 13.81
N LEU A 97 -27.79 -16.68 13.33
CA LEU A 97 -27.60 -16.98 11.93
C LEU A 97 -27.98 -18.42 11.63
N LYS A 98 -28.72 -18.62 10.54
CA LYS A 98 -28.99 -19.96 10.01
C LYS A 98 -27.86 -20.34 9.05
N PHE A 99 -27.63 -21.64 8.88
CA PHE A 99 -26.59 -22.13 7.94
C PHE A 99 -26.80 -21.61 6.51
N GLN A 100 -28.06 -21.53 6.07
CA GLN A 100 -28.46 -20.98 4.76
C GLN A 100 -28.13 -19.49 4.56
N ASP A 101 -27.83 -18.76 5.64
CA ASP A 101 -27.41 -17.36 5.59
C ASP A 101 -25.93 -17.20 5.25
N ILE A 102 -25.16 -18.28 5.28
CA ILE A 102 -23.72 -18.27 5.02
C ILE A 102 -23.48 -18.82 3.61
N VAL A 103 -22.83 -18.02 2.77
CA VAL A 103 -22.40 -18.40 1.42
C VAL A 103 -20.91 -18.68 1.46
N LYS A 104 -20.48 -19.78 0.84
CA LYS A 104 -19.07 -20.12 0.68
C LYS A 104 -18.67 -19.90 -0.77
N SER A 105 -17.63 -19.12 -1.00
CA SER A 105 -16.97 -18.96 -2.31
C SER A 105 -15.48 -19.24 -2.19
N GLU A 106 -14.77 -19.22 -3.33
CA GLU A 106 -13.31 -19.37 -3.36
C GLU A 106 -12.61 -18.29 -2.53
N GLU A 107 -13.16 -17.08 -2.48
CA GLU A 107 -12.58 -15.98 -1.69
C GLU A 107 -12.99 -16.00 -0.20
N GLY A 108 -13.72 -17.04 0.24
CA GLY A 108 -14.08 -17.28 1.63
C GLY A 108 -15.58 -17.26 1.91
N GLU A 109 -15.92 -17.22 3.20
CA GLU A 109 -17.32 -17.23 3.65
C GLU A 109 -17.88 -15.80 3.75
N SER A 110 -19.16 -15.62 3.44
CA SER A 110 -19.87 -14.35 3.54
C SER A 110 -21.30 -14.55 4.03
N ILE A 111 -21.93 -13.48 4.49
CA ILE A 111 -23.35 -13.46 4.86
C ILE A 111 -24.17 -13.04 3.66
N LYS A 112 -25.13 -13.90 3.29
CA LYS A 112 -26.17 -13.60 2.31
C LYS A 112 -27.01 -12.43 2.81
N ASP A 113 -27.09 -11.38 1.99
CA ASP A 113 -27.82 -10.15 2.26
C ASP A 113 -27.56 -9.59 3.68
N LEU A 114 -26.34 -9.06 3.87
CA LEU A 114 -25.94 -8.47 5.15
C LEU A 114 -26.86 -7.31 5.58
N ASN A 115 -27.46 -6.59 4.62
CA ASN A 115 -28.29 -5.43 4.88
C ASN A 115 -29.60 -5.80 5.59
N SER A 116 -30.25 -6.91 5.23
CA SER A 116 -31.44 -7.37 5.96
C SER A 116 -31.15 -7.80 7.39
N LYS A 117 -29.90 -8.13 7.71
CA LYS A 117 -29.46 -8.53 9.05
C LYS A 117 -28.88 -7.39 9.89
N LYS A 118 -28.93 -6.14 9.40
CA LYS A 118 -28.29 -4.97 10.04
C LYS A 118 -28.70 -4.77 11.50
N ALA A 119 -29.94 -5.09 11.87
CA ALA A 119 -30.42 -4.99 13.26
C ALA A 119 -29.77 -5.98 14.24
N LEU A 120 -29.18 -7.07 13.71
CA LEU A 120 -28.51 -8.12 14.49
C LEU A 120 -27.00 -7.88 14.61
N LEU A 121 -26.47 -6.92 13.86
CA LEU A 121 -25.03 -6.63 13.82
C LEU A 121 -24.64 -5.73 14.99
N ILE A 122 -23.52 -6.08 15.61
CA ILE A 122 -22.86 -5.33 16.67
C ILE A 122 -21.68 -4.59 16.03
N PRO A 123 -21.78 -3.27 15.79
CA PRO A 123 -20.77 -2.53 15.04
C PRO A 123 -19.50 -2.25 15.86
N ALA A 124 -18.34 -2.32 15.20
CA ALA A 124 -17.13 -1.71 15.70
C ALA A 124 -17.24 -0.19 15.63
N LYS A 125 -16.54 0.51 16.54
CA LYS A 125 -16.52 1.98 16.57
C LYS A 125 -15.83 2.59 15.34
N ASN A 126 -14.72 1.99 14.92
CA ASN A 126 -13.85 2.53 13.89
C ASN A 126 -13.86 1.65 12.64
N SER A 127 -13.81 2.30 11.46
CA SER A 127 -13.58 1.63 10.18
C SER A 127 -12.09 1.41 9.95
N ILE A 128 -11.74 0.25 9.43
CA ILE A 128 -10.37 -0.11 9.06
C ILE A 128 -10.06 0.47 7.68
N LYS A 129 -9.06 1.34 7.61
CA LYS A 129 -8.62 1.99 6.36
C LYS A 129 -7.36 1.33 5.83
N SER A 130 -7.36 0.99 4.55
CA SER A 130 -6.17 0.41 3.91
C SER A 130 -5.07 1.46 3.75
N LEU A 131 -3.83 1.04 4.05
CA LEU A 131 -2.64 1.82 3.71
C LEU A 131 -2.21 1.42 2.32
N ARG A 132 -2.21 2.36 1.36
CA ARG A 132 -1.94 2.05 -0.05
C ARG A 132 -0.54 2.43 -0.48
N LEU A 133 0.01 3.48 0.12
CA LEU A 133 1.28 4.08 -0.27
C LEU A 133 2.16 4.22 0.97
N LEU A 134 3.45 3.97 0.78
CA LEU A 134 4.48 4.29 1.75
C LEU A 134 5.69 4.90 1.03
N PRO A 135 6.43 5.81 1.67
CA PRO A 135 7.68 6.31 1.13
C PRO A 135 8.66 5.18 0.76
N ASP A 136 9.26 5.29 -0.43
CA ASP A 136 10.18 4.30 -1.02
C ASP A 136 11.35 3.97 -0.10
N ARG A 137 11.79 4.96 0.69
CA ARG A 137 12.89 4.82 1.67
C ARG A 137 12.68 3.68 2.67
N TYR A 138 11.45 3.25 2.89
CA TYR A 138 11.14 2.14 3.80
C TYR A 138 11.24 0.76 3.12
N GLY A 139 11.22 0.69 1.79
CA GLY A 139 11.38 -0.58 1.07
C GLY A 139 10.31 -1.63 1.40
N ILE A 140 9.11 -1.21 1.80
CA ILE A 140 8.01 -2.09 2.19
C ILE A 140 7.21 -2.53 0.96
N LYS A 141 6.78 -3.79 0.98
CA LYS A 141 5.90 -4.40 -0.02
C LYS A 141 4.50 -4.67 0.55
N GLU A 142 4.42 -5.11 1.79
CA GLU A 142 3.16 -5.57 2.40
C GLU A 142 3.03 -5.01 3.82
N VAL A 143 1.79 -4.70 4.20
CA VAL A 143 1.43 -4.17 5.51
C VAL A 143 0.25 -4.95 6.05
N ALA A 144 0.42 -5.53 7.23
CA ALA A 144 -0.63 -6.29 7.91
C ALA A 144 -0.93 -5.67 9.27
N ASP A 145 -2.12 -5.09 9.43
CA ASP A 145 -2.58 -4.68 10.76
C ASP A 145 -3.11 -5.87 11.54
N VAL A 146 -2.76 -5.92 12.81
CA VAL A 146 -3.26 -6.90 13.75
C VAL A 146 -4.11 -6.16 14.78
N LEU A 147 -5.40 -6.48 14.78
CA LEU A 147 -6.35 -5.95 15.75
C LEU A 147 -6.67 -7.00 16.80
N GLU A 148 -7.16 -6.54 17.94
CA GLU A 148 -7.61 -7.36 19.05
C GLU A 148 -9.03 -6.95 19.47
N ILE A 149 -9.89 -7.94 19.71
CA ILE A 149 -11.19 -7.73 20.34
C ILE A 149 -10.95 -7.52 21.83
N VAL A 150 -11.33 -6.35 22.34
CA VAL A 150 -11.28 -6.05 23.77
C VAL A 150 -12.57 -6.48 24.45
N ALA A 151 -13.71 -6.15 23.84
CA ALA A 151 -15.03 -6.47 24.36
C ALA A 151 -16.07 -6.55 23.25
N ILE A 152 -17.08 -7.39 23.45
CA ILE A 152 -18.29 -7.43 22.63
C ILE A 152 -19.49 -7.17 23.55
N ALA A 153 -20.04 -5.97 23.47
CA ALA A 153 -21.27 -5.58 24.17
C ALA A 153 -22.48 -5.67 23.21
N PRO A 154 -23.73 -5.65 23.70
CA PRO A 154 -24.92 -5.82 22.85
C PRO A 154 -25.05 -4.84 21.68
N LYS A 155 -24.43 -3.65 21.77
CA LYS A 155 -24.51 -2.60 20.73
C LYS A 155 -23.16 -2.06 20.27
N SER A 156 -22.06 -2.59 20.79
CA SER A 156 -20.72 -2.13 20.43
C SER A 156 -19.71 -3.25 20.48
N LEU A 157 -18.85 -3.28 19.47
CA LEU A 157 -17.66 -4.11 19.39
C LEU A 157 -16.45 -3.19 19.61
N ASP A 158 -15.67 -3.45 20.65
CA ASP A 158 -14.43 -2.74 20.91
C ASP A 158 -13.27 -3.50 20.25
N LEU A 159 -12.76 -2.93 19.16
CA LEU A 159 -11.58 -3.39 18.46
C LEU A 159 -10.46 -2.37 18.66
N LYS A 160 -9.28 -2.87 19.00
CA LYS A 160 -8.07 -2.05 19.12
C LYS A 160 -6.99 -2.53 18.19
N TYR A 161 -6.24 -1.59 17.64
CA TYR A 161 -5.01 -1.90 16.95
C TYR A 161 -3.97 -2.34 17.99
N LYS A 162 -3.43 -3.54 17.79
CA LYS A 162 -2.42 -4.15 18.66
C LYS A 162 -1.02 -3.89 18.11
N GLU A 163 -0.79 -4.33 16.87
CA GLU A 163 0.49 -4.23 16.19
C GLU A 163 0.29 -4.13 14.68
N VAL A 164 1.31 -3.67 13.98
CA VAL A 164 1.42 -3.71 12.52
C VAL A 164 2.67 -4.51 12.15
N VAL A 165 2.53 -5.35 11.13
CA VAL A 165 3.63 -6.10 10.53
C VAL A 165 3.94 -5.51 9.16
N TYR A 166 5.18 -5.08 8.98
CA TYR A 166 5.72 -4.58 7.74
C TYR A 166 6.59 -5.64 7.09
N THR A 167 6.29 -6.05 5.87
CA THR A 167 7.14 -6.98 5.12
C THR A 167 7.85 -6.24 4.00
N SER A 168 9.18 -6.29 4.02
CA SER A 168 10.03 -5.63 3.04
C SER A 168 9.97 -6.31 1.67
N LYS A 169 10.44 -5.61 0.63
CA LYS A 169 10.60 -6.18 -0.72
C LYS A 169 11.55 -7.40 -0.75
N GLN A 170 12.42 -7.56 0.27
CA GLN A 170 13.29 -8.73 0.42
C GLN A 170 12.67 -9.87 1.26
N GLY A 171 11.44 -9.71 1.73
CA GLY A 171 10.73 -10.73 2.54
C GLY A 171 11.00 -10.67 4.05
N ASN A 172 11.80 -9.72 4.53
CA ASN A 172 12.01 -9.54 5.96
C ASN A 172 10.80 -8.85 6.59
N SER A 173 10.35 -9.32 7.75
CA SER A 173 9.24 -8.72 8.48
C SER A 173 9.71 -7.96 9.72
N GLU A 174 9.11 -6.79 9.94
CA GLU A 174 9.26 -5.98 11.15
C GLU A 174 7.88 -5.78 11.80
N THR A 175 7.77 -6.09 13.09
CA THR A 175 6.54 -5.87 13.86
C THR A 175 6.69 -4.66 14.77
N LYS A 176 5.71 -3.75 14.76
CA LYS A 176 5.65 -2.59 15.67
C LYS A 176 4.31 -2.53 16.38
N ALA A 177 4.33 -2.39 17.70
CA ALA A 177 3.13 -2.19 18.50
C ALA A 177 2.53 -0.79 18.27
N TYR A 178 1.21 -0.68 18.30
CA TYR A 178 0.53 0.61 18.30
C TYR A 178 0.65 1.25 19.67
N GLN A 179 1.31 2.42 19.74
CA GLN A 179 1.40 3.20 20.98
C GLN A 179 0.16 4.08 21.18
N VAL A 180 -0.38 4.61 20.09
CA VAL A 180 -1.60 5.43 20.06
C VAL A 180 -2.59 4.75 19.14
N GLN A 181 -3.83 4.59 19.60
CA GLN A 181 -4.89 3.97 18.79
C GLN A 181 -5.10 4.75 17.48
N ASP A 182 -5.41 4.01 16.42
CA ASP A 182 -5.62 4.52 15.06
C ASP A 182 -4.41 5.24 14.41
N THR A 183 -3.27 5.34 15.11
CA THR A 183 -2.05 5.98 14.60
C THR A 183 -0.99 4.92 14.34
N ARG A 184 -0.79 4.56 13.07
CA ARG A 184 0.13 3.51 12.69
C ARG A 184 1.59 3.95 12.88
N PRO A 185 2.42 3.18 13.62
CA PRO A 185 3.83 3.50 13.79
C PRO A 185 4.58 3.31 12.47
N LEU A 186 5.50 4.21 12.13
CA LEU A 186 6.25 4.13 10.87
C LEU A 186 7.24 2.94 10.87
N PRO A 187 7.46 2.28 9.72
CA PRO A 187 8.48 1.25 9.58
C PRO A 187 9.89 1.84 9.73
N SER A 188 10.87 0.99 10.01
CA SER A 188 12.28 1.39 10.06
C SER A 188 12.81 1.67 8.65
N TRP A 189 13.86 2.50 8.56
CA TRP A 189 14.46 2.85 7.29
C TRP A 189 15.07 1.63 6.60
N SER A 190 14.83 1.48 5.29
CA SER A 190 15.51 0.42 4.54
C SER A 190 17.00 0.76 4.43
N LYS A 191 17.85 -0.23 4.70
CA LYS A 191 19.31 -0.12 4.50
C LYS A 191 19.71 -0.41 3.05
N THR A 192 18.76 -0.47 2.12
CA THR A 192 19.07 -0.77 0.72
C THR A 192 19.65 0.45 0.04
N LEU A 193 20.98 0.54 0.06
CA LEU A 193 21.72 1.41 -0.84
C LEU A 193 21.42 0.95 -2.27
N ASN A 194 20.90 1.84 -3.12
CA ASN A 194 20.79 1.57 -4.53
C ASN A 194 22.17 1.75 -5.18
N TRP A 195 22.93 0.67 -5.36
CA TRP A 195 24.29 0.70 -5.92
C TRP A 195 24.33 1.30 -7.33
N PHE A 196 23.22 1.27 -8.08
CA PHE A 196 23.15 1.92 -9.40
C PHE A 196 23.34 3.44 -9.33
N ASN A 197 22.96 4.09 -8.23
CA ASN A 197 23.22 5.52 -8.03
C ASN A 197 24.71 5.84 -7.82
N LEU A 198 25.55 4.83 -7.56
CA LEU A 198 27.00 4.99 -7.47
C LEU A 198 27.70 4.77 -8.83
N ILE A 199 27.03 4.15 -9.81
CA ILE A 199 27.63 3.83 -11.12
C ILE A 199 27.92 5.10 -11.92
N ILE A 200 26.94 6.01 -12.02
CA ILE A 200 27.09 7.27 -12.77
C ILE A 200 28.24 8.13 -12.22
N PRO A 201 28.28 8.49 -10.92
CA PRO A 201 29.40 9.27 -10.38
C PRO A 201 30.72 8.49 -10.45
N GLY A 202 30.70 7.17 -10.32
CA GLY A 202 31.89 6.32 -10.47
C GLY A 202 32.51 6.41 -11.88
N ILE A 203 31.70 6.27 -12.94
CA ILE A 203 32.16 6.39 -14.32
C ILE A 203 32.66 7.82 -14.61
N SER A 204 31.96 8.84 -14.11
CA SER A 204 32.40 10.23 -14.26
C SER A 204 33.77 10.49 -13.61
N LEU A 205 34.01 9.96 -12.41
CA LEU A 205 35.31 10.05 -11.73
C LEU A 205 36.44 9.40 -12.53
N VAL A 206 36.21 8.21 -13.10
CA VAL A 206 37.19 7.52 -13.94
C VAL A 206 37.50 8.34 -15.20
N GLY A 207 36.48 8.92 -15.84
CA GLY A 207 36.64 9.81 -16.99
C GLY A 207 37.49 11.05 -16.67
N ILE A 208 37.20 11.73 -15.56
CA ILE A 208 37.97 12.89 -15.07
C ILE A 208 39.43 12.49 -14.80
N MET A 209 39.66 11.33 -14.18
CA MET A 209 41.00 10.84 -13.85
C MET A 209 41.83 10.51 -15.10
N MET A 210 41.20 9.95 -16.14
CA MET A 210 41.84 9.70 -17.44
C MET A 210 42.18 11.01 -18.17
N ALA A 211 41.28 11.98 -18.19
CA ALA A 211 41.52 13.30 -18.78
C ALA A 211 42.66 14.05 -18.06
N TYR A 212 42.68 14.01 -16.73
CA TYR A 212 43.74 14.61 -15.93
C TYR A 212 45.11 13.95 -16.17
N LYS A 213 45.17 12.62 -16.26
CA LYS A 213 46.42 11.91 -16.61
C LYS A 213 46.92 12.31 -17.99
N LYS A 214 46.05 12.38 -19.00
CA LYS A 214 46.42 12.80 -20.36
C LYS A 214 47.01 14.20 -20.38
N LEU A 215 46.35 15.17 -19.75
CA LEU A 215 46.83 16.56 -19.66
C LEU A 215 48.18 16.69 -18.95
N LYS A 216 48.45 15.85 -17.93
CA LYS A 216 49.73 15.82 -17.23
C LYS A 216 50.85 15.18 -18.06
N PHE A 217 50.52 14.19 -18.89
CA PHE A 217 51.46 13.60 -19.84
C PHE A 217 51.83 14.57 -20.96
N ASP A 218 50.84 15.27 -21.54
CA ASP A 218 51.09 16.27 -22.59
C ASP A 218 51.94 17.44 -22.07
N LYS A 219 51.76 17.85 -20.81
CA LYS A 219 52.61 18.87 -20.15
C LYS A 219 54.03 18.42 -19.83
N LYS A 220 54.33 17.11 -19.85
CA LYS A 220 55.68 16.57 -19.59
C LYS A 220 56.49 16.36 -20.87
N GLN A 221 55.85 16.41 -22.04
CA GLN A 221 56.48 16.20 -23.34
C GLN A 221 56.76 17.51 -24.10
N ASN A 222 56.29 18.65 -23.57
CA ASN A 222 56.74 20.00 -23.92
C ASN A 222 57.67 20.54 -22.85
#